data_AF-A0A347UA93-F1
#
_entry.id   AF-A0A347UA93-F1
#
_cell.length_a   1.000
_cell.length_b   1.000
_cell.length_c   1.000
_cell.angle_alpha   90.00
_cell.angle_beta   90.00
_cell.angle_gamma   90.00
#
_symmetry.space_group_name_H-M   'P 1'
#
loop_
_entity.id
_entity.type
_entity.pdbx_description
1 polymer ?
#
loop_
_entity_poly.entity_id
_entity_poly.type
_entity_poly.pdbx_seq_one_letter_code
_entity_poly.pdbx_strand_id
1 'polypeptide(L)'
;MIVFKKRLLLKSKLIPFFIIFELCAKENIVELEKEKENLIFKYIERIESAKNENLEDRIILLDKTLTCIINSKTKKDITNCKIDERKRVMSLING
;
A
#
# COMPACT_ATOMS: atom_id res chain seq x y z
N MET A 1 -6.26 34.22 -32.07
CA MET A 1 -7.74 34.31 -32.04
C MET A 1 -8.30 33.35 -33.07
N ILE A 2 -8.54 32.09 -32.69
CA ILE A 2 -9.01 31.04 -33.61
C ILE A 2 -10.49 30.80 -33.31
N VAL A 3 -11.29 31.00 -34.35
CA VAL A 3 -12.76 31.02 -34.34
C VAL A 3 -13.30 29.61 -34.09
N PHE A 4 -14.00 29.41 -32.96
CA PHE A 4 -14.77 28.20 -32.68
C PHE A 4 -16.00 28.13 -33.60
N LYS A 5 -15.92 27.33 -34.67
CA LYS A 5 -17.08 27.00 -35.51
C LYS A 5 -17.89 25.89 -34.84
N LYS A 6 -19.00 26.29 -34.22
CA LYS A 6 -19.99 25.44 -33.56
C LYS A 6 -21.01 24.91 -34.58
N ARG A 7 -21.18 23.58 -34.63
CA ARG A 7 -22.41 22.78 -34.91
C ARG A 7 -22.10 21.59 -35.84
N LEU A 8 -22.25 20.36 -35.34
CA LEU A 8 -23.53 19.64 -35.42
C LEU A 8 -23.51 18.42 -34.49
N LEU A 9 -24.65 18.19 -33.85
CA LEU A 9 -24.94 17.09 -32.93
C LEU A 9 -24.96 15.75 -33.67
N LEU A 10 -24.16 14.78 -33.22
CA LEU A 10 -24.47 13.36 -33.38
C LEU A 10 -24.35 12.68 -32.02
N LYS A 11 -25.51 12.25 -31.51
CA LYS A 11 -25.68 11.46 -30.30
C LYS A 11 -24.90 10.14 -30.45
N SER A 12 -23.80 9.99 -29.72
CA SER A 12 -23.18 8.67 -29.48
C SER A 12 -23.08 8.45 -27.98
N LYS A 13 -23.91 7.54 -27.45
CA LYS A 13 -23.91 7.08 -26.05
C LYS A 13 -22.70 6.18 -25.78
N LEU A 14 -21.48 6.71 -25.91
CA LEU A 14 -20.24 5.90 -25.77
C LEU A 14 -19.21 6.52 -24.81
N ILE A 15 -19.64 7.43 -23.93
CA ILE A 15 -18.79 7.98 -22.88
C ILE A 15 -19.43 7.78 -21.48
N PRO A 16 -19.60 6.54 -20.99
CA PRO A 16 -19.64 6.31 -19.55
C PRO A 16 -18.49 5.44 -19.04
N PHE A 17 -17.79 4.70 -19.90
CA PHE A 17 -16.82 3.69 -19.44
C PHE A 17 -15.51 4.33 -18.95
N PHE A 18 -14.90 5.24 -19.72
CA PHE A 18 -13.60 5.83 -19.37
C PHE A 18 -13.61 6.61 -18.03
N ILE A 19 -14.70 7.31 -17.72
CA ILE A 19 -14.84 8.07 -16.45
C ILE A 19 -14.96 7.12 -15.25
N ILE A 20 -15.64 5.97 -15.40
CA ILE A 20 -15.77 4.98 -14.33
C ILE A 20 -14.42 4.32 -14.01
N PHE A 21 -13.60 4.04 -15.02
CA PHE A 21 -12.26 3.45 -14.81
C PHE A 21 -11.32 4.37 -14.03
N GLU A 22 -11.33 5.67 -14.32
CA GLU A 22 -10.48 6.65 -13.61
C GLU A 22 -10.90 6.81 -12.14
N LEU A 23 -12.21 6.82 -11.86
CA LEU A 23 -12.73 6.91 -10.49
C LEU A 23 -12.42 5.66 -9.67
N CYS A 24 -12.65 4.46 -10.22
CA CYS A 24 -12.32 3.20 -9.54
C CYS A 24 -10.81 3.06 -9.30
N ALA A 25 -9.96 3.48 -10.24
CA ALA A 25 -8.52 3.43 -10.06
C ALA A 25 -8.06 4.35 -8.90
N LYS A 26 -8.64 5.54 -8.79
CA LYS A 26 -8.33 6.50 -7.73
C LYS A 26 -8.77 6.01 -6.35
N GLU A 27 -9.95 5.42 -6.25
CA GLU A 27 -10.47 4.86 -4.98
C GLU A 27 -9.58 3.72 -4.47
N ASN A 28 -9.15 2.82 -5.36
CA ASN A 28 -8.24 1.72 -5.02
C ASN A 28 -6.86 2.21 -4.52
N ILE A 29 -6.34 3.33 -5.05
CA ILE A 29 -5.06 3.90 -4.61
C ILE A 29 -5.20 4.47 -3.19
N VAL A 30 -6.26 5.24 -2.93
CA VAL A 30 -6.51 5.84 -1.61
C VAL A 30 -6.73 4.76 -0.54
N GLU A 31 -7.45 3.69 -0.88
CA GLU A 31 -7.64 2.57 0.04
C GLU A 31 -6.32 1.87 0.37
N LEU A 32 -5.47 1.64 -0.64
CA LEU A 32 -4.15 1.03 -0.45
C LEU A 32 -3.23 1.90 0.42
N GLU A 33 -3.23 3.21 0.21
CA GLU A 33 -2.47 4.16 1.03
C GLU A 33 -2.92 4.12 2.49
N LYS A 34 -4.24 4.14 2.73
CA LYS A 34 -4.80 4.02 4.08
C LYS A 34 -4.50 2.67 4.73
N GLU A 35 -4.54 1.57 3.98
CA GLU A 35 -4.16 0.25 4.50
C GLU A 35 -2.67 0.24 4.91
N LYS A 36 -1.80 0.82 4.07
CA LYS A 36 -0.37 0.93 4.33
C LYS A 36 -0.07 1.77 5.57
N GLU A 37 -0.70 2.94 5.72
CA GLU A 37 -0.53 3.81 6.89
C GLU A 37 -0.93 3.11 8.19
N ASN A 38 -2.11 2.47 8.20
CA ASN A 38 -2.58 1.70 9.35
C ASN A 38 -1.63 0.55 9.70
N LEU A 39 -1.01 -0.07 8.69
CA LEU A 39 -0.04 -1.13 8.89
C LEU A 39 1.26 -0.57 9.51
N ILE A 40 1.78 0.54 9.00
CA ILE A 40 2.96 1.23 9.54
C ILE A 40 2.77 1.54 11.03
N PHE A 41 1.63 2.14 11.39
CA PHE A 41 1.31 2.47 12.77
C PHE A 41 1.35 1.24 13.69
N LYS A 42 0.74 0.12 13.27
CA LYS A 42 0.78 -1.14 14.03
C LYS A 42 2.19 -1.70 14.22
N TYR A 43 3.09 -1.56 13.24
CA TYR A 43 4.47 -2.00 13.41
C TYR A 43 5.23 -1.10 14.38
N ILE A 44 5.00 0.22 14.35
CA ILE A 44 5.59 1.14 15.32
C ILE A 44 5.19 0.76 16.75
N GLU A 45 3.89 0.57 17.00
CA GLU A 45 3.39 0.14 18.33
C GLU A 45 4.03 -1.19 18.79
N ARG A 46 4.15 -2.16 17.89
CA ARG A 46 4.78 -3.46 18.20
C ARG A 46 6.27 -3.33 18.50
N ILE A 47 6.97 -2.45 17.80
CA ILE A 47 8.39 -2.16 18.05
C ILE A 47 8.55 -1.49 19.42
N GLU A 48 7.70 -0.51 19.75
CA GLU A 48 7.71 0.14 21.07
C GLU A 48 7.43 -0.85 22.20
N SER A 49 6.44 -1.72 22.04
CA SER A 49 6.18 -2.82 22.98
C SER A 49 7.39 -3.74 23.13
N ALA A 50 8.04 -4.14 22.03
CA ALA A 50 9.24 -4.98 22.07
C ALA A 50 10.44 -4.27 22.74
N LYS A 51 10.58 -2.95 22.56
CA LYS A 51 11.57 -2.12 23.26
C LYS A 51 11.34 -2.12 24.76
N ASN A 52 10.09 -1.93 25.20
CA ASN A 52 9.74 -1.96 26.62
C ASN A 52 10.00 -3.33 27.28
N GLU A 53 9.92 -4.40 26.49
CA GLU A 53 10.21 -5.77 26.93
C GLU A 53 11.68 -6.21 26.72
N ASN A 54 12.55 -5.33 26.20
CA ASN A 54 13.95 -5.62 25.85
C ASN A 54 14.13 -6.83 24.89
N LEU A 55 13.22 -7.00 23.92
CA LEU A 55 13.25 -8.10 22.95
C LEU A 55 14.01 -7.71 21.67
N GLU A 56 15.34 -7.66 21.73
CA GLU A 56 16.20 -7.15 20.63
C GLU A 56 15.96 -7.83 19.28
N ASP A 57 15.93 -9.17 19.23
CA ASP A 57 15.69 -9.91 17.98
C ASP A 57 14.33 -9.57 17.36
N ARG A 58 13.32 -9.33 18.22
CA ARG A 58 11.98 -8.95 17.79
C ARG A 58 11.98 -7.52 17.25
N ILE A 59 12.71 -6.60 17.88
CA ILE A 59 12.89 -5.23 17.39
C ILE A 59 13.50 -5.25 15.99
N ILE A 60 14.62 -5.96 15.81
CA ILE A 60 15.33 -6.07 14.53
C ILE A 60 14.43 -6.67 13.43
N LEU A 61 13.68 -7.72 13.77
CA LEU A 61 12.77 -8.38 12.83
C LEU A 61 11.64 -7.46 12.38
N LEU A 62 11.02 -6.74 13.32
CA LEU A 62 9.91 -5.83 13.05
C LEU A 62 10.39 -4.57 12.32
N ASP A 63 11.54 -4.02 12.66
CA ASP A 63 12.11 -2.81 12.05
C ASP A 63 12.46 -3.04 10.56
N LYS A 64 13.06 -4.19 10.24
CA LYS A 64 13.27 -4.60 8.84
C LYS A 64 11.97 -4.71 8.06
N THR A 65 10.91 -5.20 8.70
CA THR A 65 9.60 -5.36 8.06
C THR A 65 8.92 -4.00 7.87
N LEU A 66 9.00 -3.12 8.86
CA LEU A 66 8.52 -1.74 8.78
C LEU A 66 9.20 -0.98 7.63
N THR A 67 10.53 -1.06 7.54
CA THR A 67 11.31 -0.46 6.45
C THR A 67 10.86 -0.96 5.08
N CYS A 68 10.61 -2.27 4.94
CA CYS A 68 10.06 -2.84 3.70
C CYS A 68 8.67 -2.26 3.37
N ILE A 69 7.77 -2.17 4.36
CA ILE A 69 6.43 -1.63 4.18
C ILE A 69 6.48 -0.15 3.79
N ILE A 70 7.31 0.68 4.42
CA ILE A 70 7.48 2.11 4.08
C ILE A 70 7.88 2.27 2.61
N ASN A 71 8.80 1.43 2.13
CA ASN A 71 9.30 1.49 0.75
C ASN A 71 8.38 0.82 -0.29
N SER A 72 7.35 0.09 0.15
CA SER A 72 6.40 -0.58 -0.73
C SER A 72 5.54 0.41 -1.53
N LYS A 73 5.23 0.10 -2.79
CA LYS A 73 4.40 0.94 -3.67
C LYS A 73 3.10 0.26 -4.07
N THR A 74 3.09 -1.07 -4.05
CA THR A 74 1.97 -1.88 -4.49
C THR A 74 1.51 -2.82 -3.38
N LYS A 75 0.28 -3.32 -3.49
CA LYS A 75 -0.24 -4.36 -2.59
C LYS A 75 0.64 -5.62 -2.62
N LYS A 76 1.19 -5.96 -3.79
CA LYS A 76 2.12 -7.09 -3.96
C LYS A 76 3.40 -6.89 -3.16
N ASP A 77 3.96 -5.68 -3.13
CA ASP A 77 5.15 -5.38 -2.33
C ASP A 77 4.87 -5.58 -0.83
N ILE A 78 3.72 -5.09 -0.34
CA ILE A 78 3.30 -5.30 1.06
C ILE A 78 3.17 -6.80 1.36
N THR A 79 2.58 -7.58 0.45
CA THR A 79 2.48 -9.04 0.58
C THR A 79 3.87 -9.68 0.65
N ASN A 80 4.81 -9.26 -0.19
CA ASN A 80 6.19 -9.75 -0.17
C ASN A 80 6.89 -9.42 1.16
N CYS A 81 6.73 -8.21 1.68
CA CYS A 81 7.28 -7.83 2.99
C CYS A 81 6.80 -8.77 4.11
N LYS A 82 5.50 -9.12 4.12
CA LYS A 82 4.92 -10.06 5.09
C LYS A 82 5.43 -11.50 4.90
N ILE A 83 5.64 -11.94 3.66
CA ILE A 83 6.22 -13.26 3.38
C ILE A 83 7.66 -13.32 3.90
N ASP A 84 8.45 -12.28 3.66
CA ASP A 84 9.85 -12.26 4.12
C ASP A 84 9.95 -12.13 5.64
N GLU A 85 9.03 -11.44 6.29
CA GLU A 85 8.90 -11.46 7.76
C GLU A 85 8.67 -12.89 8.26
N ARG A 86 7.71 -13.62 7.68
CA ARG A 86 7.45 -15.02 8.05
C ARG A 86 8.68 -15.90 7.89
N LYS A 87 9.45 -15.73 6.82
CA LYS A 87 10.72 -16.46 6.64
C LYS A 87 11.71 -16.16 7.77
N ARG A 88 11.87 -14.88 8.15
CA ARG A 88 12.73 -14.46 9.26
C ARG A 88 12.26 -15.01 10.61
N VAL A 89 10.95 -15.03 10.85
CA VAL A 89 10.37 -15.65 12.06
C VAL A 89 10.69 -17.14 12.09
N MET A 90 10.46 -17.85 10.98
CA MET A 90 10.73 -19.29 10.90
C MET A 90 12.21 -19.62 11.08
N SER A 91 13.13 -18.80 10.58
CA SER A 91 14.57 -19.01 10.84
C SER A 91 14.93 -18.84 12.31
N LEU A 92 14.31 -17.90 13.04
CA LEU A 92 14.57 -17.73 14.46
C LEU A 92 14.02 -18.91 15.30
N ILE A 93 12.91 -19.53 14.86
CA ILE A 93 12.32 -20.68 15.54
C ILE A 93 13.14 -21.96 15.30
N ASN A 94 13.65 -22.13 14.07
CA ASN A 94 14.29 -23.38 13.65
C ASN A 94 15.77 -23.48 14.04
N GLY A 95 16.41 -22.40 14.51
CA GLY A 95 17.83 -22.35 14.84
C GLY A 95 18.71 -22.46 13.60
#